data_AF-B1X0J9-F1
#
_entry.id   AF-B1X0J9-F1
#
_cell.length_a   1.000
_cell.length_b   1.000
_cell.length_c   1.000
_cell.angle_alpha   90.00
_cell.angle_beta   90.00
_cell.angle_gamma   90.00
#
_symmetry.space_group_name_H-M   'P 1'
#
loop_
_entity.id
_entity.type
_entity.pdbx_description
1 polymer ?
#
loop_
_entity_poly.entity_id
_entity_poly.type
_entity_poly.pdbx_seq_one_letter_code
_entity_poly.pdbx_strand_id
1 'polypeptide(L)'
;MNQATEELTDEPIRQNVLNLIETIVIYKSPEKSREEIEEMLGLNDLKQTRFYQEARDEGKIEGKLEAKLELIPSLIKQGFTIEQTANLLQLDIELVRKLVSS
;
A
#
# COMPACT_ATOMS: atom_id res chain seq x y z
N MET A 1 19.74 11.37 16.26
CA MET A 1 19.74 10.39 15.14
C MET A 1 21.04 10.42 14.35
N ASN A 2 21.66 11.59 14.08
CA ASN A 2 22.97 11.65 13.38
C ASN A 2 24.09 10.79 13.99
N GLN A 3 24.16 10.62 15.31
CA GLN A 3 25.20 9.79 15.93
C GLN A 3 25.00 8.27 15.72
N ALA A 4 23.75 7.79 15.66
CA ALA A 4 23.47 6.36 15.51
C ALA A 4 23.77 5.84 14.09
N THR A 5 23.66 6.72 13.10
CA THR A 5 24.07 6.45 11.70
C THR A 5 25.57 6.63 11.47
N GLU A 6 26.25 7.45 12.29
CA GLU A 6 27.70 7.67 12.22
C GLU A 6 28.52 6.55 12.88
N GLU A 7 27.97 5.82 13.86
CA GLU A 7 28.68 4.73 14.56
C GLU A 7 28.64 3.37 13.81
N LEU A 8 27.75 3.22 12.83
CA LEU A 8 27.59 1.99 12.03
C LEU A 8 28.30 2.12 10.68
N THR A 9 29.54 1.64 10.62
CA THR A 9 30.35 1.63 9.39
C THR A 9 29.94 0.57 8.38
N ASP A 10 29.18 -0.45 8.81
CA ASP A 10 28.66 -1.52 7.95
C ASP A 10 27.31 -1.13 7.34
N GLU A 11 27.30 -0.98 6.01
CA GLU A 11 26.16 -0.61 5.18
C GLU A 11 24.92 -1.52 5.40
N PRO A 12 25.02 -2.86 5.25
CA PRO A 12 23.93 -3.78 5.56
C PRO A 12 23.34 -3.60 6.97
N ILE A 13 24.19 -3.48 7.99
CA ILE A 13 23.72 -3.32 9.38
C ILE A 13 22.98 -2.00 9.52
N ARG A 14 23.52 -0.92 8.97
CA ARG A 14 22.88 0.39 8.99
C ARG A 14 21.51 0.37 8.32
N GLN A 15 21.39 -0.28 7.16
CA GLN A 15 20.11 -0.38 6.46
C GLN A 15 19.07 -1.20 7.24
N ASN A 16 19.49 -2.28 7.90
CA ASN A 16 18.60 -3.07 8.75
C ASN A 16 18.09 -2.28 9.96
N VAL A 17 18.98 -1.50 10.60
CA VAL A 17 18.60 -0.62 11.73
C VAL A 17 17.62 0.46 11.26
N LEU A 18 17.87 1.08 10.11
CA LEU A 18 16.95 2.08 9.54
C LEU A 18 15.56 1.49 9.26
N ASN A 19 15.50 0.32 8.62
CA ASN A 19 14.22 -0.36 8.35
C ASN A 19 13.46 -0.70 9.65
N LEU A 20 14.18 -1.12 10.71
CA LEU A 20 13.56 -1.41 12.00
C LEU A 20 13.00 -0.14 12.67
N ILE A 21 13.79 0.94 12.69
CA ILE A 21 13.36 2.21 13.29
C ILE A 21 12.14 2.76 12.53
N GLU A 22 12.17 2.76 11.20
CA GLU A 22 11.04 3.17 10.37
C GLU A 22 9.77 2.39 10.73
N THR A 23 9.86 1.05 10.76
CA THR A 23 8.73 0.19 11.11
C THR A 23 8.15 0.55 12.48
N ILE A 24 9.02 0.79 13.47
CA ILE A 24 8.60 1.18 14.82
C ILE A 24 7.91 2.55 14.82
N VAL A 25 8.48 3.56 14.14
CA VAL A 25 7.92 4.92 14.13
C VAL A 25 6.55 4.94 13.45
N ILE A 26 6.41 4.30 12.29
CA ILE A 26 5.13 4.22 11.56
C ILE A 26 4.09 3.51 12.44
N TYR A 27 4.44 2.39 13.07
CA TYR A 27 3.53 1.64 13.93
C TYR A 27 3.14 2.41 15.21
N LYS A 28 4.08 3.14 15.82
CA LYS A 28 3.85 3.89 17.06
C LYS A 28 3.23 5.27 16.83
N SER A 29 3.22 5.77 15.61
CA SER A 29 2.72 7.10 15.28
C SER A 29 1.93 7.09 13.94
N PRO A 30 0.82 6.33 13.87
CA PRO A 30 0.08 6.14 12.62
C PRO A 30 -0.57 7.43 12.07
N GLU A 31 -0.81 8.42 12.92
CA GLU A 31 -1.41 9.71 12.55
C GLU A 31 -0.41 10.69 11.92
N LYS A 32 0.90 10.38 11.94
CA LYS A 32 1.92 11.27 11.40
C LYS A 32 1.96 11.23 9.88
N SER A 33 2.15 12.40 9.29
CA SER A 33 2.39 12.49 7.85
C SER A 33 3.74 11.88 7.48
N ARG A 34 3.90 11.56 6.20
CA ARG A 34 5.18 11.09 5.66
C ARG A 34 6.30 12.08 5.95
N GLU A 35 6.04 13.36 5.73
CA GLU A 35 7.00 14.44 5.90
C GLU A 35 7.45 14.55 7.37
N GLU A 36 6.54 14.40 8.32
CA GLU A 36 6.89 14.35 9.75
C GLU A 36 7.78 13.15 10.10
N ILE A 37 7.54 11.99 9.48
CA ILE A 37 8.33 10.78 9.69
C ILE A 37 9.73 10.95 9.07
N GLU A 38 9.83 11.52 7.88
CA GLU A 38 11.12 11.85 7.22
C GLU A 38 11.96 12.78 8.09
N GLU A 39 11.34 13.82 8.67
CA GLU A 39 12.00 14.74 9.60
C GLU A 39 12.47 14.03 10.88
N MET A 40 11.62 13.21 11.49
CA MET A 40 11.96 12.44 12.71
C MET A 40 13.12 11.47 12.51
N LEU A 41 13.24 10.89 11.32
CA LEU A 41 14.26 9.89 10.99
C LEU A 41 15.52 10.50 10.35
N GLY A 42 15.48 11.79 9.97
CA GLY A 42 16.57 12.43 9.23
C GLY A 42 16.76 11.82 7.83
N LEU A 43 15.67 11.35 7.21
CA LEU A 43 15.69 10.74 5.88
C LEU A 43 15.34 11.78 4.82
N ASN A 44 16.01 11.73 3.68
CA ASN A 44 15.72 12.61 2.53
C ASN A 44 14.62 12.05 1.60
N ASP A 45 14.38 10.73 1.65
CA ASP A 45 13.38 10.07 0.82
C ASP A 45 12.92 8.75 1.49
N LEU A 46 11.73 8.76 2.11
CA LEU A 46 11.14 7.54 2.70
C LEU A 46 10.84 6.49 1.62
N LYS A 47 10.75 6.87 0.34
CA LYS A 47 10.37 5.93 -0.73
C LYS A 47 11.43 4.87 -1.02
N GLN A 48 12.68 5.12 -0.61
CA GLN A 48 13.77 4.16 -0.77
C GLN A 48 13.73 3.04 0.28
N THR A 49 12.93 3.20 1.34
CA THR A 49 12.86 2.18 2.36
C THR A 49 12.12 0.95 1.85
N ARG A 50 12.44 -0.20 2.46
CA ARG A 50 11.79 -1.45 2.09
C ARG A 50 10.31 -1.45 2.47
N PHE A 51 9.99 -0.94 3.66
CA PHE A 51 8.61 -0.89 4.15
C PHE A 51 7.73 -0.07 3.23
N TYR A 52 8.19 1.11 2.80
CA TYR A 52 7.42 1.95 1.88
C TYR A 52 7.16 1.27 0.54
N GLN A 53 8.16 0.57 -0.01
CA GLN A 53 8.02 -0.14 -1.29
C GLN A 53 7.01 -1.27 -1.20
N GLU A 54 7.07 -2.07 -0.13
CA GLU A 54 6.10 -3.14 0.15
C GLU A 54 4.68 -2.58 0.30
N ALA A 55 4.48 -1.56 1.14
CA ALA A 55 3.19 -0.91 1.34
C ALA A 55 2.63 -0.29 0.05
N ARG A 56 3.49 0.29 -0.79
CA ARG A 56 3.09 0.84 -2.10
C ARG A 56 2.64 -0.26 -3.07
N ASP A 57 3.31 -1.40 -3.08
CA ASP A 57 2.97 -2.50 -3.98
C ASP A 57 1.69 -3.22 -3.54
N GLU A 58 1.47 -3.38 -2.23
CA GLU A 58 0.19 -3.79 -1.66
C GLU A 58 -0.93 -2.83 -2.07
N GLY A 59 -0.74 -1.52 -1.87
CA GLY A 59 -1.74 -0.50 -2.25
C GLY A 59 -2.04 -0.47 -3.75
N LYS A 60 -1.10 -0.82 -4.64
CA LYS A 60 -1.39 -0.96 -6.08
C LYS A 60 -2.28 -2.17 -6.38
N ILE A 61 -2.12 -3.26 -5.64
CA ILE A 61 -2.94 -4.46 -5.81
C ILE A 61 -4.36 -4.16 -5.31
N GLU A 62 -4.46 -3.57 -4.12
CA GLU A 62 -5.74 -3.14 -3.52
C GLU A 62 -6.45 -2.15 -4.43
N GLY A 63 -5.79 -1.07 -4.85
CA GLY A 63 -6.41 -0.06 -5.72
C GLY A 63 -6.87 -0.60 -7.08
N LYS A 64 -6.17 -1.59 -7.65
CA LYS A 64 -6.64 -2.28 -8.86
C LYS A 64 -7.91 -3.10 -8.61
N LEU A 65 -8.00 -3.75 -7.45
CA LEU A 65 -9.20 -4.50 -7.08
C LEU A 65 -10.36 -3.54 -6.79
N GLU A 66 -10.15 -2.51 -5.97
CA GLU A 66 -11.14 -1.48 -5.67
C GLU A 66 -11.71 -0.85 -6.94
N ALA A 67 -10.86 -0.40 -7.86
CA ALA A 67 -11.29 0.16 -9.13
C ALA A 67 -12.16 -0.81 -9.95
N LYS A 68 -11.85 -2.11 -9.95
CA LYS A 68 -12.71 -3.12 -10.60
C LYS A 68 -14.06 -3.23 -9.89
N LEU A 69 -14.08 -3.26 -8.56
CA LEU A 69 -15.32 -3.38 -7.79
C LEU A 69 -16.22 -2.15 -7.98
N GLU A 70 -15.64 -0.95 -8.02
CA GLU A 70 -16.36 0.31 -8.27
C GLU A 70 -16.99 0.38 -9.67
N LEU A 71 -16.42 -0.33 -10.66
CA LEU A 71 -16.99 -0.39 -12.02
C LEU A 71 -18.22 -1.30 -12.12
N ILE A 72 -18.41 -2.26 -11.20
CA ILE A 72 -19.50 -3.25 -11.28
C ILE A 72 -20.88 -2.58 -11.41
N PRO A 73 -21.29 -1.63 -10.55
CA PRO A 73 -22.62 -1.02 -10.64
C PRO A 73 -22.85 -0.30 -11.98
N SER A 74 -21.80 0.37 -12.51
CA SER A 74 -21.88 1.08 -13.79
C SER A 74 -22.07 0.11 -14.96
N LEU A 75 -21.35 -1.01 -14.97
CA LEU A 75 -21.48 -2.04 -16.00
C LEU A 75 -22.86 -2.68 -15.98
N ILE A 76 -23.38 -3.03 -14.81
CA ILE A 76 -24.74 -3.57 -14.66
C ILE A 76 -25.78 -2.56 -15.14
N LYS A 77 -25.65 -1.28 -14.78
CA LYS A 77 -26.54 -0.20 -15.25
C LYS A 77 -26.52 -0.04 -16.78
N GLN A 78 -25.38 -0.31 -17.41
CA GLN A 78 -25.23 -0.27 -18.87
C GLN A 78 -25.77 -1.54 -19.56
N GLY A 79 -26.30 -2.50 -18.80
CA GLY A 79 -26.93 -3.71 -19.33
C GLY A 79 -26.00 -4.92 -19.47
N PHE A 80 -24.77 -4.86 -18.94
CA PHE A 80 -23.91 -6.04 -18.87
C PHE A 80 -24.48 -7.05 -17.87
N THR A 81 -24.40 -8.34 -18.20
CA THR A 81 -24.79 -9.40 -17.26
C THR A 81 -23.73 -9.57 -16.17
N ILE A 82 -24.09 -10.26 -15.08
CA ILE A 82 -23.16 -10.63 -14.00
C ILE A 82 -21.98 -11.44 -14.57
N GLU A 83 -22.25 -12.37 -15.48
CA GLU A 83 -21.23 -13.22 -16.13
C GLU A 83 -20.29 -12.40 -17.01
N GLN A 84 -20.83 -11.49 -17.83
CA GLN A 84 -20.04 -10.60 -18.67
C GLN A 84 -19.17 -9.65 -17.83
N THR A 85 -19.74 -9.12 -16.74
CA THR A 85 -19.03 -8.23 -15.81
C THR A 85 -17.89 -8.96 -15.11
N ALA A 86 -18.13 -10.17 -14.60
CA ALA A 86 -17.11 -11.00 -13.98
C ALA A 86 -15.98 -11.34 -14.95
N ASN A 87 -16.32 -11.71 -16.20
CA ASN A 87 -15.33 -12.00 -17.23
C ASN A 87 -14.50 -10.76 -17.60
N LEU A 88 -15.15 -9.63 -17.87
CA LEU A 88 -14.50 -8.37 -18.26
C LEU A 88 -13.53 -7.86 -17.19
N LEU A 89 -13.95 -7.91 -15.93
CA LEU A 89 -13.14 -7.46 -14.80
C LEU A 89 -12.17 -8.54 -14.30
N GLN A 90 -12.23 -9.76 -14.83
CA GLN A 90 -11.48 -10.92 -14.37
C GLN A 90 -11.65 -11.13 -12.85
N LEU A 91 -12.91 -11.11 -12.42
CA LEU A 91 -13.32 -11.31 -11.04
C LEU A 91 -14.08 -12.62 -10.90
N ASP A 92 -14.12 -13.14 -9.68
CA ASP A 92 -14.99 -14.27 -9.35
C ASP A 92 -16.47 -13.87 -9.54
N ILE A 93 -17.24 -14.74 -10.17
CA ILE A 93 -18.65 -14.47 -10.49
C ILE A 93 -19.51 -14.34 -9.22
N GLU A 94 -19.20 -15.08 -8.16
CA GLU A 94 -19.92 -15.01 -6.89
C GLU A 94 -19.63 -13.70 -6.15
N LEU A 95 -18.42 -13.15 -6.29
CA LEU A 95 -18.10 -11.81 -5.79
C LEU A 95 -18.96 -10.75 -6.48
N VAL A 96 -19.05 -10.79 -7.81
CA VAL A 96 -19.89 -9.85 -8.58
C VAL A 96 -21.37 -10.02 -8.19
N ARG A 97 -21.86 -11.26 -8.08
CA ARG A 97 -23.23 -11.55 -7.66
C ARG A 97 -23.55 -10.96 -6.30
N LYS A 98 -22.66 -11.12 -5.31
CA LYS A 98 -22.85 -10.58 -3.95
C LYS A 98 -22.96 -9.07 -3.95
N LEU A 99 -22.11 -8.37 -4.71
CA LEU A 99 -22.11 -6.90 -4.78
C LEU A 99 -23.34 -6.32 -5.47
N VAL A 100 -23.92 -7.04 -6.45
CA VAL A 100 -25.15 -6.61 -7.12
C VAL A 100 -26.40 -6.91 -6.28
N SER A 101 -26.33 -7.92 -5.41
CA SER A 101 -27.45 -8.37 -4.56
C SER A 101 -27.52 -7.66 -3.20
N SER A 102 -26.55 -6.78 -2.90
CA SER A 102 -26.47 -5.98 -1.68
C SER A 102 -27.15 -4.63 -1.88
#